data_AF-A0A7Y7B1K8-F1
#
_entry.id   AF-A0A7Y7B1K8-F1
#
_cell.length_a   1.000
_cell.length_b   1.000
_cell.length_c   1.000
_cell.angle_alpha   90.00
_cell.angle_beta   90.00
_cell.angle_gamma   90.00
#
_symmetry.space_group_name_H-M   'P 1'
#
loop_
_entity.id
_entity.type
_entity.pdbx_description
1 polymer ?
#
loop_
_entity_poly.entity_id
_entity_poly.type
_entity_poly.pdbx_seq_one_letter_code
_entity_poly.pdbx_strand_id
1 'polypeptide(L)'
;MPGGQEVTTVKGVPETETDTAGATAADVLSAYLHAQATEFLRSLRLHRESGADAEDAGEASRLLRRSARRISGTLHVYGPLTDTVWTDQLRGELAWLSDVVAREYAYAARLARLRGALHRLSGAEEEDGRGGGLTVGAARAGALLERQLTLARTRAHSAALQALGSSRFHGVADAVAVLASDVPLDPAARGLPARDALPRLAEQAHARMAEAVAALPLSVAGHPYNSEALVHGLAATAAADAPPPEGRQDAPWHQVRRLVRLRRYAQEVLDEQQQTEAEPSLSVRLLSACQALDRHRDAAEAAAAAASAARTPRIAPATAYALGVLHADQRHEVEAARYCFGRIWQRLSGTP
;
A
#
# COMPACT_ATOMS: atom_id res chain seq x y z
N MET A 1 17.87 -67.87 28.21
CA MET A 1 17.21 -67.42 26.97
C MET A 1 15.71 -67.59 27.15
N PRO A 2 14.86 -66.62 26.79
CA PRO A 2 14.88 -65.14 26.95
C PRO A 2 13.78 -64.73 27.97
N GLY A 3 13.49 -63.50 28.35
CA GLY A 3 13.99 -62.16 28.05
C GLY A 3 13.14 -61.20 28.90
N GLY A 4 13.80 -60.39 29.74
CA GLY A 4 13.14 -59.32 30.49
C GLY A 4 12.89 -58.14 29.56
N GLN A 5 11.64 -57.68 29.47
CA GLN A 5 11.31 -56.41 28.83
C GLN A 5 11.26 -55.33 29.90
N GLU A 6 12.31 -54.50 29.91
CA GLU A 6 12.29 -53.18 30.52
C GLU A 6 11.28 -52.30 29.78
N VAL A 7 10.21 -51.92 30.47
CA VAL A 7 9.30 -50.86 30.00
C VAL A 7 10.04 -49.54 30.21
N THR A 8 10.62 -49.04 29.14
CA THR A 8 11.24 -47.72 29.09
C THR A 8 10.14 -46.67 29.19
N THR A 9 9.99 -46.05 30.35
CA THR A 9 9.13 -44.88 30.53
C THR A 9 9.69 -43.74 29.69
N VAL A 10 9.07 -43.49 28.54
CA VAL A 10 9.36 -42.33 27.69
C VAL A 10 9.05 -41.09 28.51
N LYS A 11 10.11 -40.38 28.90
CA LYS A 11 10.05 -39.06 29.52
C LYS A 11 9.39 -38.11 28.52
N GLY A 12 8.14 -37.75 28.78
CA GLY A 12 7.39 -36.77 28.00
C GLY A 12 8.21 -35.51 27.81
N VAL A 13 8.39 -35.13 26.55
CA VAL A 13 8.86 -33.81 26.13
C VAL A 13 7.88 -32.79 26.71
N PRO A 14 8.34 -31.70 27.35
CA PRO A 14 7.43 -30.66 27.76
C PRO A 14 6.88 -29.99 26.50
N GLU A 15 5.61 -30.26 26.20
CA GLU A 15 4.82 -29.42 25.31
C GLU A 15 4.87 -28.00 25.87
N THR A 16 5.52 -27.11 25.13
CA THR A 16 5.48 -25.68 25.40
C THR A 16 4.14 -25.17 24.89
N GLU A 17 3.07 -25.49 25.61
CA GLU A 17 1.87 -24.66 25.61
C GLU A 17 2.33 -23.27 26.05
N THR A 18 2.54 -22.39 25.07
CA THR A 18 2.78 -20.98 25.35
C THR A 18 1.53 -20.46 26.01
N ASP A 19 1.63 -20.19 27.32
CA ASP A 19 0.60 -19.63 28.18
C ASP A 19 0.25 -18.20 27.70
N THR A 20 -0.51 -18.12 26.61
CA THR A 20 -0.99 -16.88 25.98
C THR A 20 -2.04 -16.19 26.84
N ALA A 21 -2.58 -16.86 27.87
CA ALA A 21 -3.59 -16.31 28.76
C ALA A 21 -3.06 -15.18 29.67
N GLY A 22 -1.74 -15.10 29.86
CA GLY A 22 -1.05 -14.08 30.68
C GLY A 22 -0.25 -13.03 29.92
N ALA A 23 -0.27 -13.02 28.58
CA ALA A 23 0.59 -12.15 27.79
C ALA A 23 0.29 -10.65 28.02
N THR A 24 1.33 -9.85 28.24
CA THR A 24 1.19 -8.39 28.34
C THR A 24 1.13 -7.76 26.95
N ALA A 25 0.49 -6.60 26.82
CA ALA A 25 0.44 -5.87 25.55
C ALA A 25 1.84 -5.58 24.99
N ALA A 26 2.80 -5.35 25.89
CA ALA A 26 4.22 -5.19 25.60
C ALA A 26 4.84 -6.42 24.93
N ASP A 27 4.61 -7.63 25.47
CA ASP A 27 5.19 -8.87 24.94
C ASP A 27 4.72 -9.13 23.51
N VAL A 28 3.41 -8.98 23.29
CA VAL A 28 2.76 -9.20 22.00
C VAL A 28 3.25 -8.21 20.95
N LEU A 29 3.21 -6.92 21.29
CA LEU A 29 3.64 -5.85 20.40
C LEU A 29 5.12 -6.01 20.05
N SER A 30 5.95 -6.37 21.04
CA SER A 30 7.37 -6.59 20.83
C SER A 30 7.61 -7.79 19.91
N ALA A 31 6.95 -8.92 20.15
CA ALA A 31 7.07 -10.10 19.29
C ALA A 31 6.74 -9.78 17.82
N TYR A 32 5.63 -9.07 17.57
CA TYR A 32 5.26 -8.64 16.22
C TYR A 32 6.30 -7.70 15.61
N LEU A 33 6.75 -6.68 16.34
CA LEU A 33 7.74 -5.72 15.84
C LEU A 33 9.10 -6.37 15.57
N HIS A 34 9.55 -7.28 16.44
CA HIS A 34 10.76 -8.09 16.24
C HIS A 34 10.68 -8.90 14.94
N ALA A 35 9.55 -9.57 14.69
CA ALA A 35 9.35 -10.34 13.48
C ALA A 35 9.38 -9.46 12.22
N GLN A 36 8.70 -8.31 12.24
CA GLN A 36 8.70 -7.38 11.11
C GLN A 36 10.06 -6.70 10.89
N ALA A 37 10.79 -6.37 11.95
CA ALA A 37 12.15 -5.83 11.88
C ALA A 37 13.13 -6.85 11.30
N THR A 38 13.02 -8.11 11.71
CA THR A 38 13.81 -9.21 11.14
C THR A 38 13.54 -9.38 9.65
N GLU A 39 12.28 -9.34 9.23
CA GLU A 39 11.91 -9.42 7.82
C GLU A 39 12.42 -8.21 7.03
N PHE A 40 12.39 -7.01 7.62
CA PHE A 40 13.00 -5.82 7.03
C PHE A 40 14.50 -6.02 6.79
N LEU A 41 15.27 -6.45 7.80
CA LEU A 41 16.71 -6.69 7.65
C LEU A 41 17.03 -7.81 6.66
N ARG A 42 16.20 -8.87 6.63
CA ARG A 42 16.29 -9.95 5.63
C ARG A 42 16.10 -9.41 4.23
N SER A 43 15.05 -8.62 4.00
CA SER A 43 14.78 -8.02 2.69
C SER A 43 15.87 -7.03 2.25
N LEU A 44 16.50 -6.29 3.18
CA LEU A 44 17.67 -5.46 2.90
C LEU A 44 18.89 -6.28 2.49
N ARG A 45 19.09 -7.45 3.10
CA ARG A 45 20.15 -8.37 2.71
C ARG A 45 19.91 -8.91 1.31
N LEU A 46 18.69 -9.41 1.03
CA LEU A 46 18.28 -9.88 -0.29
C LEU A 46 18.49 -8.79 -1.35
N HIS A 47 18.07 -7.55 -1.08
CA HIS A 47 18.22 -6.45 -2.02
C HIS A 47 19.70 -6.15 -2.38
N ARG A 48 20.63 -6.35 -1.42
CA ARG A 48 22.07 -6.21 -1.68
C ARG A 48 22.64 -7.40 -2.46
N GLU A 49 22.09 -8.59 -2.25
CA GLU A 49 22.51 -9.84 -2.89
C GLU A 49 21.98 -9.97 -4.32
N SER A 50 20.83 -9.35 -4.65
CA SER A 50 20.21 -9.39 -5.99
C SER A 50 21.12 -8.86 -7.12
N GLY A 51 22.14 -8.05 -6.81
CA GLY A 51 23.11 -7.59 -7.81
C GLY A 51 22.47 -6.91 -9.02
N ALA A 52 22.68 -7.48 -10.21
CA ALA A 52 22.13 -6.98 -11.48
C ALA A 52 20.76 -7.58 -11.86
N ASP A 53 20.22 -8.51 -11.06
CA ASP A 53 18.91 -9.11 -11.32
C ASP A 53 17.79 -8.13 -10.94
N ALA A 54 17.09 -7.64 -11.95
CA ALA A 54 16.03 -6.65 -11.79
C ALA A 54 14.75 -7.22 -11.16
N GLU A 55 14.46 -8.50 -11.37
CA GLU A 55 13.26 -9.15 -10.81
C GLU A 55 13.45 -9.40 -9.32
N ASP A 56 14.59 -9.99 -8.94
CA ASP A 56 14.95 -10.23 -7.55
C ASP A 56 15.08 -8.93 -6.76
N ALA A 57 15.73 -7.90 -7.33
CA ALA A 57 15.83 -6.59 -6.70
C ALA A 57 14.46 -5.94 -6.50
N GLY A 58 13.53 -6.16 -7.46
CA GLY A 58 12.16 -5.69 -7.39
C GLY A 58 11.34 -6.36 -6.31
N GLU A 59 11.47 -7.69 -6.18
CA GLU A 59 10.80 -8.45 -5.12
C GLU A 59 11.37 -8.10 -3.75
N ALA A 60 12.69 -8.02 -3.60
CA ALA A 60 13.33 -7.60 -2.36
C ALA A 60 12.87 -6.19 -1.94
N SER A 61 12.80 -5.25 -2.90
CA SER A 61 12.25 -3.91 -2.66
C SER A 61 10.78 -3.94 -2.24
N ARG A 62 9.98 -4.85 -2.80
CA ARG A 62 8.57 -5.03 -2.43
C ARG A 62 8.45 -5.53 -0.98
N LEU A 63 9.25 -6.53 -0.60
CA LEU A 63 9.32 -7.08 0.75
C LEU A 63 9.80 -6.04 1.77
N LEU A 64 10.83 -5.26 1.43
CA LEU A 64 11.34 -4.17 2.26
C LEU A 64 10.26 -3.13 2.56
N ARG A 65 9.56 -2.66 1.53
CA ARG A 65 8.45 -1.72 1.73
C ARG A 65 7.30 -2.36 2.50
N ARG A 66 7.10 -3.66 2.33
CA ARG A 66 6.03 -4.42 2.99
C ARG A 66 6.25 -4.47 4.51
N SER A 67 7.47 -4.76 4.97
CA SER A 67 7.84 -4.76 6.39
C SER A 67 7.91 -3.35 6.97
N ALA A 68 8.55 -2.40 6.28
CA ALA A 68 8.64 -1.00 6.72
C ALA A 68 7.26 -0.37 7.00
N ARG A 69 6.27 -0.64 6.15
CA ARG A 69 4.90 -0.12 6.32
C ARG A 69 4.12 -0.82 7.42
N ARG A 70 4.43 -2.09 7.71
CA ARG A 70 3.88 -2.80 8.86
C ARG A 70 4.42 -2.22 10.15
N ILE A 71 5.74 -2.07 10.28
CA ILE A 71 6.38 -1.41 11.43
C ILE A 71 5.78 -0.02 11.64
N SER A 72 5.82 0.84 10.62
CA SER A 72 5.30 2.22 10.71
C SER A 72 3.80 2.29 11.02
N GLY A 73 3.02 1.33 10.52
CA GLY A 73 1.58 1.26 10.74
C GLY A 73 1.19 0.72 12.11
N THR A 74 1.87 -0.31 12.59
CA THR A 74 1.73 -0.85 13.95
C THR A 74 2.12 0.21 14.98
N LEU A 75 3.26 0.88 14.79
CA LEU A 75 3.69 2.00 15.63
C LEU A 75 2.73 3.19 15.58
N HIS A 76 2.00 3.40 14.48
CA HIS A 76 0.98 4.45 14.42
C HIS A 76 -0.24 4.13 15.31
N VAL A 77 -0.70 2.88 15.32
CA VAL A 77 -1.91 2.48 16.07
C VAL A 77 -1.59 2.26 17.54
N TYR A 78 -0.46 1.59 17.83
CA TYR A 78 -0.03 1.25 19.18
C TYR A 78 0.98 2.23 19.77
N GLY A 79 1.18 3.39 19.12
CA GLY A 79 2.05 4.46 19.60
C GLY A 79 1.84 4.87 21.07
N PRO A 80 0.61 4.85 21.63
CA PRO A 80 0.40 5.11 23.05
C PRO A 80 1.05 4.10 24.01
N LEU A 81 1.56 2.95 23.52
CA LEU A 81 2.25 1.93 24.31
C LEU A 81 3.79 2.01 24.17
N THR A 82 4.29 2.90 23.32
CA THR A 82 5.72 3.06 23.00
C THR A 82 6.18 4.48 23.32
N ASP A 83 7.50 4.69 23.33
CA ASP A 83 8.05 6.05 23.37
C ASP A 83 7.57 6.84 22.14
N THR A 84 6.80 7.91 22.39
CA THR A 84 6.14 8.68 21.34
C THR A 84 7.10 9.45 20.45
N VAL A 85 8.19 9.99 21.01
CA VAL A 85 9.18 10.78 20.27
C VAL A 85 9.97 9.88 19.33
N TRP A 86 10.45 8.75 19.85
CA TRP A 86 11.13 7.73 19.05
C TRP A 86 10.20 7.17 17.96
N THR A 87 8.95 6.90 18.32
CA THR A 87 7.94 6.36 17.40
C THR A 87 7.72 7.31 16.22
N ASP A 88 7.51 8.60 16.47
CA ASP A 88 7.24 9.56 15.40
C ASP A 88 8.46 9.78 14.50
N GLN A 89 9.66 9.82 15.08
CA GLN A 89 10.90 9.89 14.31
C GLN A 89 11.06 8.67 13.39
N LEU A 90 11.00 7.45 13.94
CA LEU A 90 11.16 6.22 13.17
C LEU A 90 10.08 6.09 12.09
N ARG A 91 8.83 6.47 12.38
CA ARG A 91 7.75 6.46 11.39
C ARG A 91 8.00 7.40 10.23
N GLY A 92 8.50 8.60 10.49
CA GLY A 92 8.87 9.57 9.46
C GLY A 92 9.97 9.03 8.54
N GLU A 93 10.98 8.42 9.14
CA GLU A 93 12.11 7.82 8.42
C GLU A 93 11.72 6.58 7.59
N LEU A 94 10.92 5.67 8.14
CA LEU A 94 10.39 4.51 7.41
C LEU A 94 9.47 4.93 6.26
N ALA A 95 8.70 6.01 6.43
CA ALA A 95 7.86 6.57 5.37
C ALA A 95 8.71 7.15 4.25
N TRP A 96 9.76 7.92 4.58
CA TRP A 96 10.73 8.44 3.61
C TRP A 96 11.39 7.30 2.82
N LEU A 97 11.96 6.30 3.50
CA LEU A 97 12.63 5.17 2.85
C LEU A 97 11.66 4.40 1.94
N SER A 98 10.46 4.10 2.45
CA SER A 98 9.44 3.37 1.69
C SER A 98 9.03 4.10 0.42
N ASP A 99 8.94 5.43 0.46
CA ASP A 99 8.59 6.25 -0.70
C ASP A 99 9.71 6.29 -1.73
N VAL A 100 10.95 6.54 -1.29
CA VAL A 100 12.11 6.60 -2.19
C VAL A 100 12.29 5.28 -2.96
N VAL A 101 12.22 4.14 -2.26
CA VAL A 101 12.37 2.80 -2.87
C VAL A 101 11.12 2.38 -3.67
N ALA A 102 9.97 3.03 -3.50
CA ALA A 102 8.76 2.72 -4.28
C ALA A 102 8.75 3.37 -5.66
N ARG A 103 9.34 4.56 -5.80
CA ARG A 103 9.15 5.44 -6.97
C ARG A 103 9.55 4.79 -8.28
N GLU A 104 10.69 4.10 -8.33
CA GLU A 104 11.16 3.42 -9.54
C GLU A 104 10.10 2.43 -10.06
N TYR A 105 9.69 1.50 -9.20
CA TYR A 105 8.73 0.45 -9.54
C TYR A 105 7.34 1.02 -9.81
N ALA A 106 6.96 2.13 -9.16
CA ALA A 106 5.72 2.83 -9.44
C ALA A 106 5.70 3.40 -10.88
N TYR A 107 6.80 3.98 -11.36
CA TYR A 107 6.89 4.45 -12.75
C TYR A 107 6.86 3.28 -13.74
N ALA A 108 7.54 2.17 -13.45
CA ALA A 108 7.52 0.98 -14.28
C ALA A 108 6.10 0.39 -14.39
N ALA A 109 5.41 0.20 -13.26
CA ALA A 109 4.03 -0.30 -13.23
C ALA A 109 3.06 0.66 -13.94
N ARG A 110 3.23 1.97 -13.77
CA ARG A 110 2.41 2.97 -14.45
C ARG A 110 2.60 2.94 -15.96
N LEU A 111 3.84 2.79 -16.44
CA LEU A 111 4.12 2.67 -17.87
C LEU A 111 3.48 1.40 -18.45
N ALA A 112 3.63 0.26 -17.77
CA ALA A 112 3.01 -1.00 -18.18
C ALA A 112 1.47 -0.88 -18.27
N ARG A 113 0.85 -0.26 -17.26
CA ARG A 113 -0.60 0.00 -17.23
C ARG A 113 -1.07 0.85 -18.41
N LEU A 114 -0.40 1.98 -18.66
CA LEU A 114 -0.79 2.91 -19.73
C LEU A 114 -0.57 2.31 -21.12
N ARG A 115 0.51 1.54 -21.33
CA ARG A 115 0.74 0.82 -22.59
C ARG A 115 -0.32 -0.26 -22.82
N GLY A 116 -0.65 -1.03 -21.77
CA GLY A 116 -1.72 -2.02 -21.84
C GLY A 116 -3.07 -1.40 -22.19
N ALA A 117 -3.41 -0.26 -21.58
CA ALA A 117 -4.64 0.47 -21.89
C ALA A 117 -4.66 1.01 -23.33
N LEU A 118 -3.58 1.62 -23.81
CA LEU A 118 -3.46 2.08 -25.20
C LEU A 118 -3.63 0.95 -26.21
N HIS A 119 -3.06 -0.24 -25.94
CA HIS A 119 -3.22 -1.39 -26.81
C HIS A 119 -4.68 -1.88 -26.86
N ARG A 120 -5.35 -1.98 -25.71
CA ARG A 120 -6.79 -2.34 -25.67
C ARG A 120 -7.67 -1.34 -26.41
N LEU A 121 -7.43 -0.03 -26.21
CA LEU A 121 -8.21 1.03 -26.85
C LEU A 121 -7.99 1.05 -28.37
N SER A 122 -6.76 0.80 -28.83
CA SER A 122 -6.45 0.72 -30.27
C SER A 122 -7.13 -0.47 -30.94
N GLY A 123 -7.14 -1.65 -30.29
CA GLY A 123 -7.81 -2.84 -30.82
C GLY A 123 -9.33 -2.68 -30.93
N ALA A 124 -9.97 -2.03 -29.96
CA ALA A 124 -11.40 -1.74 -30.00
C ALA A 124 -11.78 -0.80 -31.17
N GLU A 125 -10.92 0.15 -31.53
CA GLU A 125 -11.18 1.08 -32.65
C GLU A 125 -10.96 0.44 -34.03
N GLU A 126 -10.11 -0.59 -34.13
CA GLU A 126 -9.93 -1.39 -35.34
C GLU A 126 -11.16 -2.25 -35.64
N GLU A 127 -11.77 -2.85 -34.61
CA GLU A 127 -13.03 -3.60 -34.73
C GLU A 127 -14.20 -2.71 -35.17
N ASP A 128 -14.26 -1.46 -34.68
CA ASP A 128 -15.28 -0.45 -35.03
C ASP A 128 -15.07 0.21 -36.41
N GLY A 129 -14.03 -0.16 -37.17
CA GLY A 129 -13.77 0.34 -38.52
C GLY A 129 -13.32 1.82 -38.61
N ARG A 130 -12.86 2.42 -37.50
CA ARG A 130 -12.43 3.84 -37.39
C ARG A 130 -10.90 4.06 -37.49
N GLY A 131 -10.13 2.98 -37.72
CA GLY A 131 -8.73 2.82 -37.27
C GLY A 131 -7.55 3.43 -38.07
N GLY A 132 -7.74 4.32 -39.03
CA GLY A 132 -6.60 4.80 -39.85
C GLY A 132 -5.69 5.85 -39.17
N GLY A 133 -6.28 6.90 -38.60
CA GLY A 133 -5.54 8.05 -38.04
C GLY A 133 -5.31 7.99 -36.52
N LEU A 134 -6.16 7.27 -35.81
CA LEU A 134 -6.13 7.17 -34.35
C LEU A 134 -5.04 6.20 -33.85
N THR A 135 -4.72 5.17 -34.64
CA THR A 135 -3.62 4.22 -34.38
C THR A 135 -2.26 4.92 -34.38
N VAL A 136 -2.02 5.86 -35.31
CA VAL A 136 -0.80 6.69 -35.33
C VAL A 136 -0.75 7.63 -34.11
N GLY A 137 -1.90 8.18 -33.70
CA GLY A 137 -2.04 8.99 -32.48
C GLY A 137 -1.67 8.21 -31.22
N ALA A 138 -2.22 7.00 -31.07
CA ALA A 138 -1.97 6.09 -29.96
C ALA A 138 -0.51 5.62 -29.91
N ALA A 139 0.09 5.26 -31.05
CA ALA A 139 1.50 4.89 -31.12
C ALA A 139 2.42 6.04 -30.66
N ARG A 140 2.16 7.27 -31.12
CA ARG A 140 2.91 8.46 -30.69
C ARG A 140 2.69 8.79 -29.20
N ALA A 141 1.47 8.61 -28.69
CA ALA A 141 1.16 8.78 -27.28
C ALA A 141 1.93 7.76 -26.41
N GLY A 142 1.96 6.49 -26.84
CA GLY A 142 2.73 5.43 -26.21
C GLY A 142 4.22 5.75 -26.15
N ALA A 143 4.81 6.16 -27.28
CA ALA A 143 6.23 6.54 -27.34
C ALA A 143 6.56 7.76 -26.46
N LEU A 144 5.65 8.75 -26.38
CA LEU A 144 5.82 9.92 -25.51
C LEU A 144 5.81 9.51 -24.03
N LEU A 145 4.83 8.70 -23.61
CA LEU A 145 4.70 8.20 -22.25
C LEU A 145 5.89 7.32 -21.85
N GLU A 146 6.33 6.44 -22.74
CA GLU A 146 7.52 5.61 -22.55
C GLU A 146 8.76 6.46 -22.32
N ARG A 147 9.00 7.46 -23.16
CA ARG A 147 10.12 8.38 -22.98
C ARG A 147 10.07 9.10 -21.63
N GLN A 148 8.91 9.65 -21.25
CA GLN A 148 8.76 10.42 -20.01
C GLN A 148 8.89 9.54 -18.76
N LEU A 149 8.19 8.41 -18.72
CA LEU A 149 8.18 7.51 -17.56
C LEU A 149 9.49 6.74 -17.41
N THR A 150 10.16 6.38 -18.52
CA THR A 150 11.51 5.79 -18.44
C THR A 150 12.51 6.80 -17.89
N LEU A 151 12.47 8.06 -18.31
CA LEU A 151 13.32 9.11 -17.75
C LEU A 151 13.05 9.32 -16.25
N ALA A 152 11.77 9.36 -15.86
CA ALA A 152 11.37 9.47 -14.45
C ALA A 152 11.84 8.26 -13.63
N ARG A 153 11.75 7.05 -14.20
CA ARG A 153 12.25 5.81 -13.61
C ARG A 153 13.76 5.86 -13.40
N THR A 154 14.56 6.24 -14.40
CA THR A 154 16.02 6.33 -14.26
C THR A 154 16.41 7.33 -13.17
N ARG A 155 15.74 8.49 -13.10
CA ARG A 155 15.95 9.47 -12.03
C ARG A 155 15.59 8.91 -10.65
N ALA A 156 14.47 8.20 -10.55
CA ALA A 156 14.05 7.56 -9.31
C ALA A 156 15.00 6.45 -8.88
N HIS A 157 15.52 5.67 -9.83
CA HIS A 157 16.52 4.65 -9.58
C HIS A 157 17.81 5.24 -9.00
N SER A 158 18.36 6.28 -9.64
CA SER A 158 19.55 6.98 -9.11
C SER A 158 19.29 7.60 -7.73
N ALA A 159 18.12 8.19 -7.50
CA ALA A 159 17.74 8.73 -6.20
C ALA A 159 17.62 7.63 -5.12
N ALA A 160 17.12 6.45 -5.47
CA ALA A 160 17.06 5.31 -4.57
C ALA A 160 18.46 4.80 -4.20
N LEU A 161 19.35 4.66 -5.18
CA LEU A 161 20.75 4.28 -4.90
C LEU A 161 21.47 5.28 -4.00
N GLN A 162 21.29 6.58 -4.26
CA GLN A 162 21.86 7.65 -3.42
C GLN A 162 21.30 7.60 -1.99
N ALA A 163 19.99 7.40 -1.83
CA ALA A 163 19.37 7.29 -0.53
C ALA A 163 19.86 6.07 0.25
N LEU A 164 19.96 4.91 -0.40
CA LEU A 164 20.47 3.67 0.21
C LEU A 164 21.95 3.76 0.59
N GLY A 165 22.73 4.63 -0.05
CA GLY A 165 24.13 4.92 0.33
C GLY A 165 24.29 6.06 1.35
N SER A 166 23.20 6.65 1.84
CA SER A 166 23.25 7.82 2.73
C SER A 166 23.37 7.43 4.20
N SER A 167 23.99 8.31 5.01
CA SER A 167 24.02 8.18 6.47
C SER A 167 22.61 8.13 7.08
N ARG A 168 21.65 8.85 6.47
CA ARG A 168 20.24 8.80 6.84
C ARG A 168 19.69 7.38 6.77
N PHE A 169 19.91 6.67 5.66
CA PHE A 169 19.47 5.28 5.53
C PHE A 169 20.14 4.36 6.55
N HIS A 170 21.45 4.51 6.78
CA HIS A 170 22.14 3.70 7.79
C HIS A 170 21.56 3.92 9.19
N GLY A 171 21.22 5.16 9.56
CA GLY A 171 20.51 5.44 10.81
C GLY A 171 19.15 4.75 10.91
N VAL A 172 18.40 4.62 9.81
CA VAL A 172 17.15 3.82 9.79
C VAL A 172 17.43 2.34 9.96
N ALA A 173 18.42 1.80 9.25
CA ALA A 173 18.77 0.40 9.34
C ALA A 173 19.23 0.02 10.75
N ASP A 174 20.02 0.88 11.40
CA ASP A 174 20.49 0.71 12.77
C ASP A 174 19.31 0.80 13.77
N ALA A 175 18.41 1.78 13.61
CA ALA A 175 17.22 1.88 14.43
C ALA A 175 16.31 0.64 14.31
N VAL A 176 16.16 0.08 13.10
CA VAL A 176 15.41 -1.16 12.88
C VAL A 176 16.17 -2.38 13.43
N ALA A 177 17.49 -2.39 13.41
CA ALA A 177 18.30 -3.44 14.04
C ALA A 177 18.16 -3.45 15.56
N VAL A 178 18.16 -2.27 16.20
CA VAL A 178 17.83 -2.15 17.62
C VAL A 178 16.40 -2.62 17.87
N LEU A 179 15.43 -2.18 17.05
CA LEU A 179 14.04 -2.61 17.13
C LEU A 179 13.85 -4.13 17.00
N ALA A 180 14.78 -4.85 16.35
CA ALA A 180 14.74 -6.30 16.23
C ALA A 180 15.13 -7.04 17.52
N SER A 181 15.67 -6.33 18.52
CA SER A 181 16.06 -6.90 19.81
C SER A 181 15.40 -6.24 21.01
N ASP A 182 15.13 -4.93 20.95
CA ASP A 182 14.50 -4.17 22.02
C ASP A 182 13.51 -3.14 21.46
N VAL A 183 12.32 -3.10 22.04
CA VAL A 183 11.27 -2.14 21.68
C VAL A 183 11.20 -1.08 22.78
N PRO A 184 11.35 0.23 22.45
CA PRO A 184 11.16 1.32 23.40
C PRO A 184 9.70 1.43 23.85
N LEU A 185 9.33 0.59 24.82
CA LEU A 185 8.01 0.54 25.42
C LEU A 185 7.87 1.57 26.54
N ASP A 186 6.69 2.18 26.62
CA ASP A 186 6.35 3.04 27.76
C ASP A 186 6.31 2.17 29.04
N PRO A 187 6.96 2.60 30.15
CA PRO A 187 6.91 1.86 31.41
C PRO A 187 5.49 1.56 31.90
N ALA A 188 4.52 2.46 31.63
CA ALA A 188 3.12 2.27 31.99
C ALA A 188 2.42 1.18 31.17
N ALA A 189 2.95 0.83 29.99
CA ALA A 189 2.37 -0.18 29.11
C ALA A 189 2.79 -1.62 29.46
N ARG A 190 3.87 -1.82 30.21
CA ARG A 190 4.46 -3.15 30.49
C ARG A 190 3.56 -4.07 31.33
N GLY A 191 2.69 -3.52 32.16
CA GLY A 191 1.78 -4.30 33.01
C GLY A 191 0.39 -4.49 32.41
N LEU A 192 0.10 -3.91 31.24
CA LEU A 192 -1.25 -3.95 30.68
C LEU A 192 -1.52 -5.32 30.04
N PRO A 193 -2.65 -5.97 30.36
CA PRO A 193 -3.04 -7.21 29.71
C PRO A 193 -3.29 -6.98 28.22
N ALA A 194 -2.70 -7.83 27.36
CA ALA A 194 -2.81 -7.69 25.90
C ALA A 194 -4.26 -7.70 25.42
N ARG A 195 -5.08 -8.55 26.02
CA ARG A 195 -6.51 -8.73 25.72
C ARG A 195 -7.37 -7.48 25.93
N ASP A 196 -6.91 -6.53 26.75
CA ASP A 196 -7.68 -5.32 27.04
C ASP A 196 -7.11 -4.11 26.28
N ALA A 197 -5.78 -3.95 26.26
CA ALA A 197 -5.15 -2.77 25.67
C ALA A 197 -5.11 -2.79 24.14
N LEU A 198 -4.76 -3.93 23.53
CA LEU A 198 -4.57 -4.01 22.08
C LEU A 198 -5.89 -3.91 21.29
N PRO A 199 -6.98 -4.61 21.68
CA PRO A 199 -8.26 -4.47 21.00
C PRO A 199 -8.80 -3.04 21.06
N ARG A 200 -8.72 -2.38 22.21
CA ARG A 200 -9.17 -0.99 22.39
C ARG A 200 -8.51 -0.02 21.41
N LEU A 201 -7.19 -0.13 21.21
CA LEU A 201 -6.47 0.73 20.27
C LEU A 201 -6.81 0.39 18.80
N ALA A 202 -6.98 -0.91 18.49
CA ALA A 202 -7.42 -1.34 17.17
C ALA A 202 -8.86 -0.88 16.85
N GLU A 203 -9.75 -0.85 17.84
CA GLU A 203 -11.12 -0.32 17.74
C GLU A 203 -11.14 1.20 17.51
N GLN A 204 -10.25 1.96 18.18
CA GLN A 204 -10.11 3.39 17.88
C GLN A 204 -9.66 3.64 16.44
N ALA A 205 -8.71 2.83 15.94
CA ALA A 205 -8.32 2.87 14.53
C ALA A 205 -9.47 2.48 13.60
N HIS A 206 -10.31 1.52 14.02
CA HIS A 206 -11.51 1.12 13.29
C HIS A 206 -12.52 2.26 13.21
N ALA A 207 -12.82 2.93 14.32
CA ALA A 207 -13.77 4.03 14.38
C ALA A 207 -13.36 5.19 13.45
N ARG A 208 -12.08 5.60 13.50
CA ARG A 208 -11.53 6.62 12.60
C ARG A 208 -11.63 6.21 11.12
N MET A 209 -11.36 4.95 10.83
CA MET A 209 -11.51 4.41 9.48
C MET A 209 -12.98 4.42 9.04
N ALA A 210 -13.90 3.95 9.88
CA ALA A 210 -15.33 3.87 9.59
C ALA A 210 -15.93 5.28 9.39
N GLU A 211 -15.54 6.26 10.21
CA GLU A 211 -15.91 7.66 10.05
C GLU A 211 -15.44 8.23 8.70
N ALA A 212 -14.17 8.00 8.35
CA ALA A 212 -13.64 8.45 7.07
C ALA A 212 -14.32 7.78 5.86
N VAL A 213 -14.71 6.50 5.99
CA VAL A 213 -15.47 5.79 4.94
C VAL A 213 -16.91 6.31 4.87
N ALA A 214 -17.54 6.61 5.99
CA ALA A 214 -18.89 7.18 6.03
C ALA A 214 -18.96 8.57 5.37
N ALA A 215 -17.86 9.32 5.40
CA ALA A 215 -17.72 10.60 4.70
C ALA A 215 -17.51 10.47 3.17
N LEU A 216 -17.29 9.26 2.63
CA LEU A 216 -17.13 9.06 1.19
C LEU A 216 -18.49 9.05 0.46
N PRO A 217 -18.54 9.53 -0.80
CA PRO A 217 -19.75 9.47 -1.63
C PRO A 217 -19.97 8.05 -2.22
N LEU A 218 -20.14 7.05 -1.35
CA LEU A 218 -20.26 5.64 -1.75
C LEU A 218 -21.53 5.34 -2.55
N SER A 219 -22.61 6.11 -2.36
CA SER A 219 -23.86 6.01 -3.12
C SER A 219 -23.72 6.51 -4.57
N VAL A 220 -22.90 7.54 -4.78
CA VAL A 220 -22.64 8.14 -6.10
C VAL A 220 -21.65 7.33 -6.91
N ALA A 221 -20.73 6.60 -6.25
CA ALA A 221 -19.77 5.70 -6.88
C ALA A 221 -20.42 4.51 -7.64
N GLY A 222 -21.75 4.35 -7.59
CA GLY A 222 -22.51 3.38 -8.38
C GLY A 222 -22.94 3.85 -9.78
N HIS A 223 -22.70 5.12 -10.13
CA HIS A 223 -23.08 5.66 -11.44
C HIS A 223 -21.86 5.83 -12.36
N PRO A 224 -21.86 5.30 -13.60
CA PRO A 224 -20.72 5.32 -14.53
C PRO A 224 -20.23 6.70 -14.99
N TYR A 225 -20.80 7.78 -14.49
CA TYR A 225 -20.39 9.13 -14.87
C TYR A 225 -20.80 10.09 -13.76
N ASN A 226 -19.83 10.52 -12.95
CA ASN A 226 -20.05 11.62 -12.02
C ASN A 226 -20.04 12.92 -12.84
N SER A 227 -21.13 13.20 -13.55
CA SER A 227 -21.30 14.37 -14.43
C SER A 227 -21.03 15.70 -13.70
N GLU A 228 -21.27 15.74 -12.39
CA GLU A 228 -20.93 16.87 -11.53
C GLU A 228 -19.42 17.18 -11.50
N ALA A 229 -18.55 16.18 -11.68
CA ALA A 229 -17.10 16.39 -11.73
C ALA A 229 -16.66 17.15 -13.00
N LEU A 230 -17.33 16.91 -14.13
CA LEU A 230 -17.09 17.64 -15.38
C LEU A 230 -17.64 19.07 -15.29
N VAL A 231 -18.84 19.23 -14.72
CA VAL A 231 -19.52 20.53 -14.57
C VAL A 231 -18.78 21.44 -13.56
N HIS A 232 -18.32 20.91 -12.43
CA HIS A 232 -17.52 21.67 -11.47
C HIS A 232 -16.08 21.93 -11.95
N GLY A 233 -15.51 21.05 -12.75
CA GLY A 233 -14.19 21.24 -13.36
C GLY A 233 -14.15 22.35 -14.41
N LEU A 234 -15.27 22.57 -15.12
CA LEU A 234 -15.44 23.66 -16.09
C LEU A 234 -15.85 24.99 -15.43
N ALA A 235 -16.60 24.94 -14.32
CA ALA A 235 -17.08 26.13 -13.62
C ALA A 235 -16.04 26.78 -12.68
N ALA A 236 -15.06 26.02 -12.19
CA ALA A 236 -13.98 26.57 -11.39
C ALA A 236 -12.91 27.18 -12.31
N THR A 237 -12.85 28.52 -12.39
CA THR A 237 -11.63 29.22 -12.82
C THR A 237 -10.52 28.89 -11.83
N ALA A 238 -9.79 27.81 -12.10
CA ALA A 238 -8.70 27.34 -11.26
C ALA A 238 -7.57 28.37 -11.30
N ALA A 239 -7.15 28.85 -10.14
CA ALA A 239 -5.84 29.50 -10.00
C ALA A 239 -4.76 28.53 -10.51
N ALA A 240 -3.75 29.04 -11.21
CA ALA A 240 -2.71 28.25 -11.88
C ALA A 240 -1.99 27.23 -10.95
N ASP A 241 -2.02 27.47 -9.63
CA ASP A 241 -1.34 26.65 -8.61
C ASP A 241 -2.26 25.69 -7.83
N ALA A 242 -3.58 25.68 -8.07
CA ALA A 242 -4.48 24.76 -7.38
C ALA A 242 -4.37 23.34 -7.97
N PRO A 243 -4.39 22.27 -7.13
CA PRO A 243 -4.44 20.91 -7.65
C PRO A 243 -5.69 20.75 -8.53
N PRO A 244 -5.58 19.99 -9.64
CA PRO A 244 -6.69 19.81 -10.57
C PRO A 244 -7.94 19.31 -9.82
N PRO A 245 -9.16 19.69 -10.25
CA PRO A 245 -10.41 19.40 -9.54
C PRO A 245 -10.57 17.92 -9.20
N GLU A 246 -10.09 17.02 -10.07
CA GLU A 246 -10.05 15.57 -9.86
C GLU A 246 -9.18 15.14 -8.66
N GLY A 247 -8.03 15.79 -8.46
CA GLY A 247 -7.12 15.48 -7.34
C GLY A 247 -7.74 15.81 -5.98
N ARG A 248 -8.64 16.79 -5.92
CA ARG A 248 -9.42 17.09 -4.71
C ARG A 248 -10.45 15.99 -4.41
N GLN A 249 -11.01 15.36 -5.43
CA GLN A 249 -11.95 14.25 -5.29
C GLN A 249 -11.24 12.94 -4.88
N ASP A 250 -9.98 12.75 -5.28
CA ASP A 250 -9.21 11.54 -4.96
C ASP A 250 -8.60 11.55 -3.55
N ALA A 251 -8.39 12.73 -2.96
CA ALA A 251 -7.74 12.87 -1.64
C ALA A 251 -8.45 12.11 -0.49
N PRO A 252 -9.79 12.17 -0.32
CA PRO A 252 -10.50 11.37 0.69
C PRO A 252 -10.30 9.86 0.52
N TRP A 253 -10.27 9.38 -0.73
CA TRP A 253 -10.03 7.96 -1.04
C TRP A 253 -8.62 7.51 -0.68
N HIS A 254 -7.61 8.36 -0.92
CA HIS A 254 -6.24 8.09 -0.48
C HIS A 254 -6.09 8.09 1.04
N GLN A 255 -6.85 8.93 1.74
CA GLN A 255 -6.89 8.92 3.20
C GLN A 255 -7.54 7.64 3.73
N VAL A 256 -8.69 7.23 3.19
CA VAL A 256 -9.33 5.96 3.55
C VAL A 256 -8.40 4.78 3.28
N ARG A 257 -7.69 4.77 2.15
CA ARG A 257 -6.67 3.75 1.84
C ARG A 257 -5.61 3.64 2.93
N ARG A 258 -5.13 4.77 3.45
CA ARG A 258 -4.17 4.79 4.56
C ARG A 258 -4.79 4.17 5.82
N LEU A 259 -6.00 4.59 6.18
CA LEU A 259 -6.71 4.13 7.38
C LEU A 259 -7.05 2.63 7.35
N VAL A 260 -7.52 2.12 6.20
CA VAL A 260 -7.80 0.68 6.01
C VAL A 260 -6.52 -0.16 6.20
N ARG A 261 -5.39 0.32 5.68
CA ARG A 261 -4.10 -0.35 5.88
C ARG A 261 -3.65 -0.33 7.34
N LEU A 262 -3.83 0.79 8.04
CA LEU A 262 -3.53 0.91 9.47
C LEU A 262 -4.39 -0.07 10.30
N ARG A 263 -5.70 -0.12 10.04
CA ARG A 263 -6.60 -1.07 10.71
C ARG A 263 -6.21 -2.52 10.42
N ARG A 264 -5.79 -2.83 9.19
CA ARG A 264 -5.30 -4.16 8.80
C ARG A 264 -4.03 -4.54 9.55
N TYR A 265 -3.05 -3.64 9.68
CA TYR A 265 -1.83 -3.93 10.45
C TYR A 265 -2.12 -4.10 11.94
N ALA A 266 -3.02 -3.30 12.52
CA ALA A 266 -3.50 -3.52 13.87
C ALA A 266 -4.16 -4.90 14.04
N GLN A 267 -4.95 -5.33 13.04
CA GLN A 267 -5.55 -6.67 13.07
C GLN A 267 -4.50 -7.78 13.01
N GLU A 268 -3.42 -7.63 12.23
CA GLU A 268 -2.37 -8.64 12.16
C GLU A 268 -1.73 -8.90 13.53
N VAL A 269 -1.60 -7.88 14.39
CA VAL A 269 -1.11 -8.04 15.78
C VAL A 269 -2.10 -8.82 16.65
N LEU A 270 -3.40 -8.57 16.48
CA LEU A 270 -4.45 -9.29 17.21
C LEU A 270 -4.58 -10.74 16.74
N ASP A 271 -4.42 -11.00 15.45
CA ASP A 271 -4.48 -12.34 14.87
C ASP A 271 -3.36 -13.23 15.43
N GLU A 272 -2.15 -12.69 15.67
CA GLU A 272 -1.03 -13.41 16.29
C GLU A 272 -1.31 -13.82 17.74
N GLN A 273 -2.20 -13.12 18.45
CA GLN A 273 -2.65 -13.48 19.80
C GLN A 273 -3.70 -14.57 19.80
N GLN A 274 -4.58 -14.57 18.80
CA GLN A 274 -5.77 -15.39 18.84
C GLN A 274 -5.59 -16.76 18.24
N GLN A 275 -4.55 -17.01 17.41
CA GLN A 275 -4.19 -18.32 16.78
C GLN A 275 -5.34 -19.36 16.72
N THR A 276 -6.52 -18.95 16.27
CA THR A 276 -7.73 -19.79 16.26
C THR A 276 -8.00 -20.17 14.82
N GLU A 277 -8.10 -21.46 14.54
CA GLU A 277 -8.17 -22.06 13.20
C GLU A 277 -9.49 -21.83 12.43
N ALA A 278 -10.34 -20.88 12.82
CA ALA A 278 -11.67 -20.71 12.20
C ALA A 278 -11.96 -19.29 11.70
N GLU A 279 -12.49 -19.25 10.47
CA GLU A 279 -12.77 -18.11 9.59
C GLU A 279 -11.54 -17.31 9.08
N PRO A 280 -11.56 -16.82 7.82
CA PRO A 280 -10.52 -15.92 7.35
C PRO A 280 -10.55 -14.66 8.22
N SER A 281 -9.44 -14.40 8.90
CA SER A 281 -9.34 -13.30 9.86
C SER A 281 -9.71 -11.97 9.20
N LEU A 282 -10.14 -11.00 10.00
CA LEU A 282 -10.50 -9.68 9.50
C LEU A 282 -9.36 -9.03 8.70
N SER A 283 -8.08 -9.37 8.97
CA SER A 283 -6.93 -8.85 8.23
C SER A 283 -6.89 -9.35 6.78
N VAL A 284 -7.35 -10.59 6.54
CA VAL A 284 -7.54 -11.17 5.20
C VAL A 284 -8.71 -10.49 4.49
N ARG A 285 -9.84 -10.28 5.17
CA ARG A 285 -11.00 -9.62 4.58
C ARG A 285 -10.72 -8.15 4.19
N LEU A 286 -9.97 -7.43 5.02
CA LEU A 286 -9.51 -6.06 4.74
C LEU A 286 -8.50 -5.99 3.58
N LEU A 287 -7.84 -7.10 3.22
CA LEU A 287 -6.88 -7.12 2.11
C LEU A 287 -7.57 -6.81 0.77
N SER A 288 -8.75 -7.37 0.52
CA SER A 288 -9.50 -7.10 -0.72
C SER A 288 -9.91 -5.63 -0.82
N ALA A 289 -10.29 -5.01 0.31
CA ALA A 289 -10.57 -3.58 0.38
C ALA A 289 -9.31 -2.74 0.07
N CYS A 290 -8.15 -3.12 0.63
CA CYS A 290 -6.87 -2.49 0.31
C CYS A 290 -6.55 -2.59 -1.19
N GLN A 291 -6.74 -3.77 -1.80
CA GLN A 291 -6.46 -3.99 -3.22
C GLN A 291 -7.37 -3.15 -4.14
N ALA A 292 -8.64 -2.98 -3.79
CA ALA A 292 -9.53 -2.07 -4.52
C ALA A 292 -9.03 -0.62 -4.47
N LEU A 293 -8.59 -0.15 -3.29
CA LEU A 293 -8.06 1.19 -3.12
C LEU A 293 -6.66 1.39 -3.74
N ASP A 294 -5.85 0.34 -3.81
CA ASP A 294 -4.58 0.35 -4.57
C ASP A 294 -4.86 0.55 -6.07
N ARG A 295 -5.86 -0.18 -6.63
CA ARG A 295 -6.30 0.03 -8.02
C ARG A 295 -6.82 1.44 -8.28
N HIS A 296 -7.60 2.01 -7.35
CA HIS A 296 -8.04 3.42 -7.40
C HIS A 296 -6.84 4.36 -7.52
N ARG A 297 -5.86 4.22 -6.63
CA ARG A 297 -4.65 5.06 -6.61
C ARG A 297 -3.85 4.93 -7.90
N ASP A 298 -3.62 3.70 -8.36
CA ASP A 298 -2.82 3.47 -9.56
C ASP A 298 -3.51 4.00 -10.82
N ALA A 299 -4.84 3.89 -10.91
CA ALA A 299 -5.62 4.48 -11.99
C ALA A 299 -5.59 6.02 -11.96
N ALA A 300 -5.76 6.64 -10.77
CA ALA A 300 -5.72 8.09 -10.62
C ALA A 300 -4.36 8.67 -11.03
N GLU A 301 -3.25 8.02 -10.64
CA GLU A 301 -1.91 8.46 -11.03
C GLU A 301 -1.61 8.22 -12.51
N ALA A 302 -2.15 7.16 -13.10
CA ALA A 302 -2.07 6.90 -14.54
C ALA A 302 -2.82 7.98 -15.34
N ALA A 303 -4.04 8.33 -14.90
CA ALA A 303 -4.83 9.42 -15.49
C ALA A 303 -4.09 10.77 -15.41
N ALA A 304 -3.46 11.07 -14.26
CA ALA A 304 -2.66 12.27 -14.08
C ALA A 304 -1.42 12.30 -14.99
N ALA A 305 -0.75 11.16 -15.20
CA ALA A 305 0.38 11.05 -16.11
C ALA A 305 -0.04 11.27 -17.57
N ALA A 306 -1.17 10.70 -18.01
CA ALA A 306 -1.72 10.94 -19.34
C ALA A 306 -2.08 12.42 -19.57
N ALA A 307 -2.75 13.06 -18.60
CA ALA A 307 -3.08 14.49 -18.65
C ALA A 307 -1.82 15.37 -18.67
N SER A 308 -0.79 15.01 -17.89
CA SER A 308 0.49 15.72 -17.92
C SER A 308 1.22 15.57 -19.25
N ALA A 309 1.19 14.38 -19.85
CA ALA A 309 1.77 14.15 -21.17
C ALA A 309 1.04 14.95 -22.25
N ALA A 310 -0.28 15.13 -22.15
CA ALA A 310 -1.08 15.92 -23.09
C ALA A 310 -0.73 17.42 -23.06
N ARG A 311 -0.15 17.92 -21.96
CA ARG A 311 0.35 19.30 -21.84
C ARG A 311 1.75 19.50 -22.43
N THR A 312 2.36 18.47 -23.03
CA THR A 312 3.68 18.58 -23.66
C THR A 312 3.59 19.52 -24.88
N PRO A 313 4.48 20.52 -25.02
CA PRO A 313 4.43 21.43 -26.15
C PRO A 313 4.69 20.71 -27.48
N ARG A 314 4.05 21.19 -28.56
CA ARG A 314 4.25 20.73 -29.95
C ARG A 314 3.91 19.25 -30.21
N ILE A 315 3.02 18.65 -29.44
CA ILE A 315 2.46 17.33 -29.77
C ILE A 315 1.42 17.46 -30.90
N ALA A 316 1.28 16.42 -31.72
CA ALA A 316 0.27 16.38 -32.78
C ALA A 316 -1.15 16.29 -32.18
N PRO A 317 -2.18 16.88 -32.81
CA PRO A 317 -3.57 16.79 -32.32
C PRO A 317 -4.05 15.36 -32.11
N ALA A 318 -3.72 14.43 -33.00
CA ALA A 318 -4.06 13.01 -32.86
C ALA A 318 -3.43 12.37 -31.60
N THR A 319 -2.23 12.79 -31.22
CA THR A 319 -1.56 12.34 -29.98
C THR A 319 -2.24 12.92 -28.75
N ALA A 320 -2.62 14.20 -28.78
CA ALA A 320 -3.37 14.84 -27.70
C ALA A 320 -4.74 14.17 -27.49
N TYR A 321 -5.44 13.85 -28.59
CA TYR A 321 -6.70 13.11 -28.55
C TYR A 321 -6.53 11.72 -27.91
N ALA A 322 -5.54 10.93 -28.35
CA ALA A 322 -5.28 9.61 -27.78
C ALA A 322 -4.95 9.67 -26.28
N LEU A 323 -4.20 10.67 -25.84
CA LEU A 323 -3.93 10.90 -24.41
C LEU A 323 -5.19 11.32 -23.63
N GLY A 324 -6.11 12.05 -24.25
CA GLY A 324 -7.42 12.37 -23.69
C GLY A 324 -8.31 11.14 -23.49
N VAL A 325 -8.39 10.26 -24.50
CA VAL A 325 -9.13 8.99 -24.40
C VAL A 325 -8.51 8.10 -23.33
N LEU A 326 -7.18 7.98 -23.31
CA LEU A 326 -6.47 7.21 -22.29
C LEU A 326 -6.70 7.77 -20.87
N HIS A 327 -6.72 9.09 -20.72
CA HIS A 327 -7.07 9.72 -19.46
C HIS A 327 -8.49 9.35 -19.01
N ALA A 328 -9.48 9.46 -19.92
CA ALA A 328 -10.86 9.10 -19.63
C ALA A 328 -11.03 7.61 -19.25
N ASP A 329 -10.37 6.70 -19.96
CA ASP A 329 -10.31 5.28 -19.62
C ASP A 329 -9.79 5.05 -18.19
N GLN A 330 -8.70 5.72 -17.80
CA GLN A 330 -8.17 5.62 -16.44
C GLN A 330 -9.09 6.26 -15.39
N ARG A 331 -9.86 7.31 -15.72
CA ARG A 331 -10.90 7.85 -14.83
C ARG A 331 -12.07 6.88 -14.66
N HIS A 332 -12.45 6.12 -15.69
CA HIS A 332 -13.44 5.05 -15.54
C HIS A 332 -12.94 3.94 -14.60
N GLU A 333 -11.67 3.55 -14.70
CA GLU A 333 -11.04 2.61 -13.77
C GLU A 333 -11.02 3.11 -12.32
N VAL A 334 -10.84 4.43 -12.11
CA VAL A 334 -10.97 5.07 -10.79
C VAL A 334 -12.38 4.86 -10.23
N GLU A 335 -13.43 5.15 -11.00
CA GLU A 335 -14.82 4.95 -10.54
C GLU A 335 -15.16 3.47 -10.33
N ALA A 336 -14.70 2.58 -11.21
CA ALA A 336 -14.88 1.13 -11.05
C ALA A 336 -14.22 0.61 -9.77
N ALA A 337 -13.04 1.12 -9.41
CA ALA A 337 -12.36 0.79 -8.17
C ALA A 337 -13.12 1.31 -6.93
N ARG A 338 -13.69 2.51 -7.00
CA ARG A 338 -14.54 3.08 -5.95
C ARG A 338 -15.81 2.26 -5.73
N TYR A 339 -16.48 1.87 -6.82
CA TYR A 339 -17.63 0.97 -6.77
C TYR A 339 -17.28 -0.39 -6.14
N CYS A 340 -16.17 -0.99 -6.59
CA CYS A 340 -15.69 -2.26 -6.06
C CYS A 340 -15.39 -2.17 -4.56
N PHE A 341 -14.73 -1.10 -4.12
CA PHE A 341 -14.50 -0.83 -2.70
C PHE A 341 -15.82 -0.72 -1.94
N GLY A 342 -16.80 0.06 -2.42
CA GLY A 342 -18.12 0.18 -1.78
C GLY A 342 -18.82 -1.17 -1.60
N ARG A 343 -18.81 -2.03 -2.62
CA ARG A 343 -19.35 -3.40 -2.57
C ARG A 343 -18.62 -4.33 -1.60
N ILE A 344 -17.30 -4.18 -1.47
CA ILE A 344 -16.52 -4.92 -0.48
C ILE A 344 -16.86 -4.40 0.91
N TRP A 345 -16.87 -3.09 1.10
CA TRP A 345 -17.14 -2.44 2.38
C TRP A 345 -18.53 -2.79 2.91
N GLN A 346 -19.57 -2.76 2.07
CA GLN A 346 -20.92 -3.19 2.45
C GLN A 346 -20.97 -4.63 2.98
N ARG A 347 -20.18 -5.54 2.40
CA ARG A 347 -20.07 -6.93 2.88
C ARG A 347 -19.27 -7.06 4.17
N LEU A 348 -18.40 -6.09 4.46
CA LEU A 348 -17.61 -6.05 5.71
C LEU A 348 -18.38 -5.39 6.85
N SER A 349 -19.21 -4.39 6.55
CA SER A 349 -20.00 -3.63 7.51
C SER A 349 -21.38 -4.24 7.78
N GLY A 350 -21.93 -4.96 6.81
CA GLY A 350 -23.13 -5.76 6.99
C GLY A 350 -22.78 -7.03 7.75
N THR A 351 -23.18 -7.11 9.02
CA THR A 351 -23.52 -8.40 9.62
C THR A 351 -24.63 -9.04 8.77
N PRO A 352 -24.59 -10.35 8.50
CA PRO A 352 -25.70 -11.05 7.86
C PRO A 352 -27.02 -10.87 8.61
#